data_AF-A0A6C0C7D6-F1
#
_entry.id   AF-A0A6C0C7D6-F1
#
_cell.length_a   1.000
_cell.length_b   1.000
_cell.length_c   1.000
_cell.angle_alpha   90.00
_cell.angle_beta   90.00
_cell.angle_gamma   90.00
#
_symmetry.space_group_name_H-M   'P 1'
#
loop_
_entity.id
_entity.type
_entity.pdbx_description
1 polymer ?
#
loop_
_entity_poly.entity_id
_entity_poly.type
_entity_poly.pdbx_seq_one_letter_code
_entity_poly.pdbx_strand_id
1 'polypeptide(L)'
;MILVLLGICGILIALYAICVERLAPGVTAMCDINNRASCSRVLKSPYGRMMKLCFDLPDNHPLNVPNTYYGILYYSGIILYNFVTVPYQETLLFIASIFSMFVSLQLALILYYKLKDFCIVCVTTYVINFFIFYHAWNLMIAYIMLSSKKMINYVPGITIIII
;
A
#
# COMPACT_ATOMS: atom_id res chain seq x y z
N MET A 1 11.64 1.27 12.52
CA MET A 1 11.03 2.57 12.89
C MET A 1 10.40 3.32 11.71
N ILE A 2 11.09 3.56 10.58
CA ILE A 2 10.52 4.31 9.44
C ILE A 2 9.24 3.68 8.85
N LEU A 3 9.19 2.35 8.73
CA LEU A 3 8.01 1.63 8.23
C LEU A 3 6.78 1.85 9.12
N VAL A 4 6.96 1.94 10.45
CA VAL A 4 5.86 2.22 11.38
C VAL A 4 5.29 3.61 11.11
N LEU A 5 6.14 4.62 10.91
CA LEU A 5 5.69 5.98 10.62
C LEU A 5 4.93 6.05 9.29
N LEU A 6 5.47 5.41 8.24
CA LEU A 6 4.79 5.34 6.94
C LEU A 6 3.45 4.61 7.04
N GLY A 7 3.39 3.51 7.81
CA GLY A 7 2.15 2.78 8.07
C GLY A 7 1.12 3.61 8.82
N ILE A 8 1.51 4.34 9.87
CA ILE A 8 0.62 5.24 10.61
C ILE A 8 0.08 6.35 9.69
N CYS A 9 0.95 6.99 8.92
CA CYS A 9 0.52 8.00 7.93
C CYS A 9 -0.48 7.41 6.92
N GLY A 10 -0.21 6.20 6.42
CA GLY A 10 -1.12 5.47 5.53
C GLY A 10 -2.49 5.20 6.16
N ILE A 11 -2.52 4.75 7.42
CA ILE A 11 -3.78 4.56 8.17
C ILE A 11 -4.54 5.86 8.31
N LEU A 12 -3.89 6.95 8.73
CA LEU A 12 -4.57 8.25 8.91
C LEU A 12 -5.18 8.76 7.60
N ILE A 13 -4.45 8.64 6.49
CA ILE A 13 -4.95 9.01 5.16
C ILE A 13 -6.13 8.12 4.74
N ALA A 14 -6.05 6.80 4.98
CA ALA A 14 -7.13 5.88 4.65
C ALA A 14 -8.39 6.15 5.50
N LEU A 15 -8.24 6.45 6.79
CA LEU A 15 -9.36 6.84 7.66
C LEU A 15 -10.01 8.14 7.18
N TYR A 16 -9.21 9.14 6.83
CA TYR A 16 -9.72 10.38 6.25
C TYR A 16 -10.47 10.11 4.93
N ALA A 17 -9.93 9.26 4.05
CA ALA A 17 -10.58 8.88 2.81
C ALA A 17 -11.93 8.17 3.05
N ILE A 18 -12.05 7.32 4.07
CA ILE A 18 -13.32 6.70 4.47
C ILE A 18 -14.34 7.76 4.92
N CYS A 19 -13.90 8.76 5.70
CA CYS A 19 -14.78 9.87 6.10
C CYS A 19 -15.30 10.64 4.88
N VAL A 20 -14.43 10.93 3.91
CA VAL A 20 -14.79 11.60 2.66
C VAL A 20 -15.75 10.76 1.81
N GLU A 21 -15.51 9.46 1.72
CA GLU A 21 -16.38 8.53 0.97
C GLU A 21 -17.80 8.48 1.57
N ARG A 22 -17.91 8.55 2.90
CA ARG A 22 -19.19 8.50 3.64
C ARG A 22 -19.88 9.84 3.79
N LEU A 23 -19.26 10.91 3.30
CA LEU A 23 -19.77 12.27 3.46
C LEU A 23 -21.13 12.43 2.76
N ALA A 24 -22.08 13.10 3.42
CA ALA A 24 -23.43 13.31 2.90
C ALA A 24 -23.41 14.14 1.59
N PRO A 25 -24.41 13.96 0.70
CA PRO A 25 -24.55 14.80 -0.49
C PRO A 25 -24.62 16.29 -0.11
N GLY A 26 -23.92 17.14 -0.86
CA GLY A 26 -23.90 18.59 -0.63
C GLY A 26 -22.85 19.08 0.37
N VAL A 27 -22.21 18.19 1.13
CA VAL A 27 -21.05 18.54 1.97
C VAL A 27 -19.77 18.40 1.15
N THR A 28 -18.91 19.42 1.19
CA THR A 28 -17.63 19.44 0.50
C THR A 28 -16.51 18.92 1.40
N ALA A 29 -15.68 18.02 0.89
CA ALA A 29 -14.52 17.54 1.63
C ALA A 29 -13.38 18.57 1.58
N MET A 30 -12.51 18.58 2.60
CA MET A 30 -11.36 19.51 2.64
C MET A 30 -10.36 19.27 1.50
N CYS A 31 -10.33 18.06 0.97
CA CYS A 31 -9.47 17.66 -0.14
C CYS A 31 -10.12 17.87 -1.53
N ASP A 32 -11.32 18.45 -1.58
CA ASP A 32 -11.94 18.95 -2.81
C ASP A 32 -11.51 20.40 -3.02
N ILE A 33 -10.42 20.61 -3.78
CA ILE A 33 -9.78 21.93 -3.93
C ILE A 33 -10.49 22.74 -5.02
N ASN A 34 -10.80 22.09 -6.15
CA ASN A 34 -11.48 22.71 -7.29
C ASN A 34 -12.15 21.64 -8.16
N ASN A 35 -12.80 22.07 -9.23
CA ASN A 35 -13.55 21.19 -10.14
C ASN A 35 -12.71 20.13 -10.88
N ARG A 36 -11.38 20.24 -10.89
CA ARG A 36 -10.45 19.24 -11.47
C ARG A 36 -9.57 18.56 -10.40
N ALA A 37 -9.85 18.81 -9.13
CA ALA A 37 -9.14 18.25 -8.00
C ALA A 37 -10.13 17.89 -6.89
N SER A 38 -10.99 16.90 -7.15
CA SER A 38 -11.97 16.39 -6.18
C SER A 38 -11.67 14.95 -5.77
N CYS A 39 -11.25 14.76 -4.52
CA CYS A 39 -11.09 13.41 -3.97
C CYS A 39 -12.44 12.74 -3.72
N SER A 40 -13.49 13.49 -3.37
CA SER A 40 -14.83 12.93 -3.16
C SER A 40 -15.35 12.25 -4.42
N ARG A 41 -15.19 12.88 -5.59
CA ARG A 41 -15.60 12.30 -6.88
C ARG A 41 -14.80 11.05 -7.23
N VAL A 42 -13.50 11.05 -6.95
CA VAL A 42 -12.63 9.91 -7.19
C VAL A 42 -12.98 8.73 -6.27
N LEU A 43 -13.12 8.97 -4.96
CA LEU A 43 -13.41 7.94 -3.97
C LEU A 43 -14.80 7.32 -4.13
N LYS A 44 -15.81 8.12 -4.52
CA LYS A 44 -17.19 7.65 -4.78
C LYS A 44 -17.38 7.10 -6.20
N SER A 45 -16.34 7.11 -7.04
CA SER A 45 -16.41 6.53 -8.39
C SER A 45 -16.52 5.00 -8.33
N PRO A 46 -16.92 4.33 -9.43
CA PRO A 46 -16.87 2.87 -9.50
C PRO A 46 -15.48 2.29 -9.18
N TYR A 47 -14.42 3.03 -9.52
CA TYR A 47 -13.04 2.64 -9.26
C TYR A 47 -12.64 2.70 -7.77
N GLY A 48 -13.46 3.35 -6.93
CA GLY A 48 -13.33 3.30 -5.46
C GLY A 48 -13.56 1.91 -4.88
N ARG A 49 -14.12 0.98 -5.67
CA ARG A 49 -14.35 -0.44 -5.34
C ARG A 49 -13.72 -1.35 -6.39
N MET A 50 -12.40 -1.31 -6.50
CA MET A 50 -11.65 -1.95 -7.59
C MET A 50 -11.83 -3.48 -7.61
N MET A 51 -11.90 -4.14 -6.45
CA MET A 51 -12.13 -5.59 -6.39
C MET A 51 -13.46 -6.00 -7.02
N LYS A 52 -14.51 -5.19 -6.86
CA LYS A 52 -15.80 -5.44 -7.52
C LYS A 52 -15.63 -5.43 -9.04
N LEU A 53 -14.92 -4.44 -9.57
CA LEU A 53 -14.72 -4.28 -11.02
C LEU A 53 -13.80 -5.35 -11.61
N CYS A 54 -12.71 -5.69 -10.93
CA CYS A 54 -11.73 -6.65 -11.44
C CYS A 54 -12.24 -8.09 -11.47
N PHE A 55 -13.13 -8.45 -10.54
CA PHE A 55 -13.62 -9.82 -10.36
C PHE A 55 -15.13 -9.97 -10.62
N ASP A 56 -15.77 -8.93 -11.15
CA ASP A 56 -17.22 -8.87 -11.42
C ASP A 56 -18.07 -9.36 -10.23
N LEU A 57 -17.76 -8.82 -9.05
CA LEU A 57 -18.36 -9.31 -7.81
C LEU A 57 -19.78 -8.76 -7.62
N PRO A 58 -20.71 -9.57 -7.06
CA PRO A 58 -22.03 -9.09 -6.68
C PRO A 58 -21.96 -8.09 -5.53
N ASP A 59 -22.99 -7.25 -5.39
CA ASP A 59 -22.98 -6.14 -4.44
C ASP A 59 -22.82 -6.56 -2.98
N ASN A 60 -23.35 -7.71 -2.62
CA ASN A 60 -23.28 -8.30 -1.28
C ASN A 60 -22.02 -9.14 -1.03
N HIS A 61 -21.09 -9.23 -1.98
CA HIS A 61 -19.88 -10.02 -1.81
C HIS A 61 -18.98 -9.42 -0.70
N PRO A 62 -18.39 -10.23 0.21
CA PRO A 62 -17.56 -9.71 1.30
C PRO A 62 -16.29 -8.99 0.83
N LEU A 63 -15.83 -9.26 -0.39
CA LEU A 63 -14.71 -8.54 -1.04
C LEU A 63 -15.16 -7.31 -1.84
N ASN A 64 -16.45 -6.99 -1.90
CA ASN A 64 -16.92 -5.72 -2.45
C ASN A 64 -16.85 -4.63 -1.37
N VAL A 65 -15.63 -4.31 -0.95
CA VAL A 65 -15.36 -3.21 -0.02
C VAL A 65 -14.57 -2.10 -0.72
N PRO A 66 -14.64 -0.85 -0.22
CA PRO A 66 -13.87 0.23 -0.79
C PRO A 66 -12.37 -0.01 -0.71
N ASN A 67 -11.61 0.53 -1.67
CA ASN A 67 -10.16 0.40 -1.76
C ASN A 67 -9.44 0.82 -0.47
N THR A 68 -10.01 1.80 0.24
CA THR A 68 -9.51 2.35 1.51
C THR A 68 -9.40 1.27 2.60
N TYR A 69 -10.29 0.27 2.61
CA TYR A 69 -10.24 -0.85 3.56
C TYR A 69 -9.06 -1.78 3.30
N TYR A 70 -8.76 -2.06 2.02
CA TYR A 70 -7.56 -2.79 1.64
C TYR A 70 -6.29 -2.03 2.00
N GLY A 71 -6.32 -0.69 1.86
CA GLY A 71 -5.26 0.19 2.36
C GLY A 71 -5.05 0.03 3.88
N ILE A 72 -6.12 0.06 4.68
CA ILE A 72 -6.04 -0.15 6.13
C ILE A 72 -5.41 -1.50 6.46
N LEU A 73 -5.86 -2.58 5.79
CA LEU A 73 -5.31 -3.91 5.99
C LEU A 73 -3.80 -3.94 5.68
N TYR A 74 -3.41 -3.38 4.55
CA TYR A 74 -2.02 -3.29 4.13
C TYR A 74 -1.18 -2.52 5.15
N TYR A 75 -1.56 -1.29 5.49
CA TYR A 75 -0.79 -0.45 6.42
C TYR A 75 -0.74 -1.02 7.84
N SER A 76 -1.78 -1.72 8.28
CA SER A 76 -1.75 -2.47 9.55
C SER A 76 -0.66 -3.55 9.52
N GLY A 77 -0.55 -4.30 8.42
CA GLY A 77 0.54 -5.27 8.23
C GLY A 77 1.93 -4.60 8.24
N ILE A 78 2.07 -3.43 7.61
CA ILE A 78 3.33 -2.67 7.63
C ILE A 78 3.72 -2.22 9.04
N ILE A 79 2.76 -1.80 9.86
CA ILE A 79 3.01 -1.45 11.27
C ILE A 79 3.45 -2.71 12.03
N LEU A 80 2.69 -3.81 11.91
CA LEU A 80 2.94 -5.07 12.61
C LEU A 80 4.29 -5.70 12.28
N TYR A 81 4.87 -5.43 11.11
CA TYR A 81 6.20 -5.91 10.72
C TYR A 81 7.29 -5.63 11.78
N ASN A 82 7.21 -4.52 12.53
CA ASN A 82 8.21 -4.19 13.56
C ASN A 82 7.90 -4.83 14.94
N PHE A 83 6.72 -5.42 15.12
CA PHE A 83 6.23 -5.91 16.41
C PHE A 83 6.03 -7.43 16.45
N VAL A 84 5.90 -8.07 15.29
CA VAL A 84 5.68 -9.50 15.16
C VAL A 84 6.77 -10.10 14.30
N THR A 85 7.39 -11.18 14.77
CA THR A 85 8.36 -11.94 13.99
C THR A 85 7.69 -13.18 13.42
N VAL A 86 7.77 -13.35 12.10
CA VAL A 86 7.29 -14.54 11.40
C VAL A 86 8.37 -15.07 10.45
N PRO A 87 8.34 -16.36 10.09
CA PRO A 87 9.22 -16.88 9.05
C PRO A 87 9.06 -16.09 7.74
N TYR A 88 10.17 -15.76 7.09
CA TYR A 88 10.19 -15.05 5.80
C TYR A 88 9.52 -13.66 5.81
N GLN A 89 9.49 -12.98 6.96
CA GLN A 89 8.85 -11.67 7.10
C GLN A 89 9.31 -10.62 6.06
N GLU A 90 10.60 -10.60 5.69
CA GLU A 90 11.17 -9.67 4.70
C GLU A 90 10.64 -9.98 3.30
N THR A 91 10.53 -11.27 2.98
CA THR A 91 9.96 -11.72 1.71
C THR A 91 8.47 -11.37 1.62
N LEU A 92 7.71 -11.59 2.69
CA LEU A 92 6.29 -11.24 2.75
C LEU A 92 6.08 -9.72 2.60
N LEU A 93 6.85 -8.91 3.34
CA LEU A 93 6.83 -7.45 3.23
C LEU A 93 7.12 -7.00 1.79
N PHE A 94 8.14 -7.60 1.18
CA PHE A 94 8.55 -7.26 -0.18
C PHE A 94 7.46 -7.58 -1.21
N ILE A 95 6.91 -8.80 -1.19
CA ILE A 95 5.82 -9.22 -2.08
C ILE A 95 4.58 -8.32 -1.90
N ALA A 96 4.18 -8.06 -0.66
CA ALA A 96 3.05 -7.18 -0.36
C ALA A 96 3.28 -5.76 -0.92
N SER A 97 4.49 -5.23 -0.79
CA SER A 97 4.84 -3.91 -1.30
C SER A 97 4.84 -3.84 -2.84
N ILE A 98 5.29 -4.89 -3.53
CA ILE A 98 5.17 -5.00 -4.99
C ILE A 98 3.70 -4.96 -5.41
N PHE A 99 2.86 -5.75 -4.75
CA PHE A 99 1.43 -5.78 -5.04
C PHE A 99 0.79 -4.40 -4.84
N SER A 100 1.12 -3.73 -3.73
CA SER A 100 0.65 -2.36 -3.45
C SER A 100 1.11 -1.36 -4.52
N MET A 101 2.34 -1.48 -5.03
CA MET A 101 2.85 -0.63 -6.10
C MET A 101 2.13 -0.88 -7.43
N PHE A 102 1.88 -2.13 -7.77
CA PHE A 102 1.12 -2.50 -8.96
C PHE A 102 -0.30 -1.90 -8.90
N VAL A 103 -1.01 -2.06 -7.79
CA VAL A 103 -2.35 -1.48 -7.59
C VAL A 103 -2.29 0.05 -7.65
N SER A 104 -1.29 0.68 -7.03
CA SER A 104 -1.12 2.15 -7.06
C SER A 104 -0.90 2.67 -8.49
N LEU A 105 -0.09 1.97 -9.29
CA LEU A 105 0.12 2.31 -10.70
C LEU A 105 -1.18 2.19 -11.51
N GLN A 106 -1.93 1.11 -11.33
CA GLN A 106 -3.23 0.93 -12.00
C GLN A 106 -4.20 2.05 -11.64
N LEU A 107 -4.33 2.39 -10.35
CA LEU A 107 -5.19 3.47 -9.89
C LEU A 107 -4.71 4.85 -10.38
N ALA A 108 -3.40 5.09 -10.49
CA ALA A 108 -2.86 6.31 -11.07
C ALA A 108 -3.22 6.45 -12.57
N LEU A 109 -3.15 5.35 -13.33
CA LEU A 109 -3.57 5.34 -14.73
C LEU A 109 -5.07 5.59 -14.86
N ILE A 110 -5.91 5.00 -14.00
CA ILE A 110 -7.35 5.27 -13.95
C ILE A 110 -7.62 6.75 -13.63
N LEU A 111 -6.92 7.30 -12.65
CA LEU A 111 -7.04 8.69 -12.24
C LEU A 111 -6.75 9.64 -13.41
N TYR A 112 -5.69 9.34 -14.18
CA TYR A 112 -5.28 10.14 -15.34
C TYR A 112 -6.19 9.96 -16.56
N TYR A 113 -6.46 8.72 -16.99
CA TYR A 113 -7.16 8.45 -18.25
C TYR A 113 -8.68 8.44 -18.14
N LYS A 114 -9.23 7.90 -17.05
CA LYS A 114 -10.67 7.64 -16.91
C LYS A 114 -11.37 8.76 -16.14
N LEU A 115 -10.83 9.10 -14.96
CA LEU A 115 -11.44 10.11 -14.09
C LEU A 115 -11.06 11.54 -14.49
N LYS A 116 -9.84 11.73 -15.01
CA LYS A 116 -9.28 13.06 -15.38
C LYS A 116 -9.36 14.05 -14.22
N ASP A 117 -9.01 13.58 -13.03
CA ASP A 117 -9.10 14.31 -11.77
C ASP A 117 -7.80 14.23 -10.98
N PHE A 118 -7.47 15.27 -10.24
CA PHE A 118 -6.33 15.26 -9.33
C PHE A 118 -6.77 14.95 -7.91
N CYS A 119 -6.59 13.70 -7.47
CA CYS A 119 -6.85 13.28 -6.10
C CYS A 119 -5.58 13.37 -5.25
N ILE A 120 -5.44 14.43 -4.45
CA ILE A 120 -4.26 14.61 -3.59
C ILE A 120 -4.08 13.48 -2.58
N VAL A 121 -5.18 13.00 -1.97
CA VAL A 121 -5.20 11.86 -1.03
C VAL A 121 -4.62 10.61 -1.69
N CYS A 122 -5.02 10.34 -2.93
CA CYS A 122 -4.57 9.18 -3.70
C CYS A 122 -3.08 9.31 -4.06
N VAL A 123 -2.65 10.48 -4.55
CA VAL A 123 -1.25 10.74 -4.88
C VAL A 123 -0.35 10.61 -3.65
N THR A 124 -0.76 11.13 -2.50
CA THR A 124 -0.02 10.95 -1.24
C THR A 124 0.08 9.47 -0.84
N THR A 125 -1.01 8.71 -1.02
CA THR A 125 -1.02 7.24 -0.79
C THR A 125 0.00 6.53 -1.68
N TYR A 126 0.09 6.90 -2.97
CA TYR A 126 1.05 6.32 -3.90
C TYR A 126 2.49 6.62 -3.51
N VAL A 127 2.76 7.85 -3.06
CA VAL A 127 4.09 8.26 -2.57
C VAL A 127 4.47 7.45 -1.33
N ILE A 128 3.56 7.28 -0.36
CA ILE A 128 3.80 6.45 0.82
C ILE A 128 4.10 4.99 0.42
N ASN A 129 3.32 4.43 -0.51
CA ASN A 129 3.52 3.06 -0.98
C ASN A 129 4.89 2.88 -1.66
N PHE A 130 5.34 3.88 -2.42
CA PHE A 130 6.67 3.89 -3.03
C PHE A 130 7.78 3.86 -1.97
N PHE A 131 7.68 4.67 -0.92
CA PHE A 131 8.67 4.64 0.17
C PHE A 131 8.66 3.33 0.94
N ILE A 132 7.48 2.74 1.18
CA ILE A 132 7.38 1.41 1.81
C ILE A 132 8.06 0.36 0.93
N PHE A 133 7.80 0.36 -0.39
CA PHE A 133 8.47 -0.52 -1.35
C PHE A 133 9.98 -0.34 -1.36
N TYR A 134 10.47 0.90 -1.38
CA TYR A 134 11.91 1.19 -1.31
C TYR A 134 12.57 0.59 -0.06
N HIS A 135 11.95 0.75 1.11
CA HIS A 135 12.46 0.15 2.33
C HIS A 135 12.37 -1.38 2.33
N ALA A 136 11.28 -1.94 1.82
CA ALA A 136 11.09 -3.38 1.69
C ALA A 136 12.15 -4.01 0.76
N TRP A 137 12.45 -3.36 -0.36
CA TRP A 137 13.50 -3.77 -1.30
C TRP A 137 14.88 -3.85 -0.63
N ASN A 138 15.25 -2.82 0.13
CA ASN A 138 16.53 -2.78 0.85
C ASN A 138 16.62 -3.89 1.92
N LEU A 139 15.53 -4.12 2.66
CA LEU A 139 15.47 -5.21 3.65
C LEU A 139 15.60 -6.58 2.99
N MET A 140 14.94 -6.79 1.85
CA MET A 140 15.02 -8.03 1.09
C MET A 140 16.44 -8.33 0.60
N ILE A 141 17.15 -7.31 0.07
CA ILE A 141 18.57 -7.46 -0.32
C ILE A 141 19.43 -7.83 0.89
N ALA A 142 19.28 -7.13 2.01
CA ALA A 142 20.03 -7.43 3.23
C ALA A 142 19.77 -8.87 3.72
N TYR A 143 18.52 -9.31 3.69
CA TYR A 143 18.14 -10.68 4.03
C TYR A 143 18.81 -11.73 3.13
N ILE A 144 18.80 -11.54 1.81
CA ILE A 144 19.45 -12.45 0.85
C ILE A 144 20.96 -12.52 1.10
N MET A 145 21.60 -11.37 1.34
CA MET A 145 23.04 -11.31 1.62
C MET A 145 23.41 -12.03 2.92
N LEU A 146 22.61 -11.87 3.98
CA LEU A 146 22.80 -12.56 5.26
C LEU A 146 22.54 -14.06 5.16
N SER A 147 21.49 -14.45 4.43
CA SER A 147 21.16 -15.87 4.19
C SER A 147 22.28 -16.57 3.41
N SER A 148 22.83 -15.90 2.39
CA SER A 148 23.98 -16.39 1.62
C SER A 148 25.23 -16.59 2.51
N LYS A 149 25.58 -15.59 3.34
CA LYS A 149 26.71 -15.73 4.30
C LYS A 149 26.49 -16.86 5.30
N LYS A 150 25.27 -17.02 5.82
CA LYS A 150 24.94 -18.08 6.77
C LYS A 150 25.04 -19.47 6.13
N MET A 151 24.61 -19.63 4.87
CA MET A 151 24.80 -20.88 4.13
C MET A 151 26.28 -21.19 3.89
N ILE A 152 27.10 -20.20 3.52
CA ILE A 152 28.56 -20.38 3.35
C ILE A 152 29.19 -20.87 4.66
N ASN A 153 28.87 -20.25 5.81
CA ASN A 153 29.41 -20.64 7.12
C ASN A 153 28.91 -22.00 7.64
N TYR A 154 27.78 -22.50 7.14
CA TYR A 154 27.20 -23.80 7.55
C TYR A 154 27.83 -24.98 6.81
N VAL A 155 28.50 -24.76 5.67
CA VAL A 155 29.23 -25.83 4.97
C VAL A 155 30.49 -26.19 5.78
N PRO A 156 30.54 -27.37 6.42
CA PRO A 156 31.66 -27.73 7.29
C PRO A 156 32.90 -27.93 6.42
N GLY A 157 33.85 -26.99 6.50
CA GLY A 157 35.15 -27.07 5.80
C GLY A 157 35.56 -25.82 5.00
N ILE A 158 34.68 -24.82 4.84
CA ILE A 158 35.01 -23.57 4.13
C ILE A 158 34.97 -22.40 5.12
N THR A 159 35.97 -22.32 5.99
CA THR A 159 36.26 -21.10 6.76
C THR A 159 36.93 -20.11 5.81
N ILE A 160 36.16 -19.27 5.11
CA ILE A 160 36.74 -18.14 4.38
C ILE A 160 37.16 -17.11 5.43
N ILE A 161 38.45 -17.08 5.72
CA ILE A 161 39.12 -16.00 6.44
C ILE A 161 39.02 -14.76 5.53
N ILE A 162 38.09 -13.85 5.83
CA ILE A 162 38.10 -12.52 5.25
C ILE A 162 39.03 -11.68 6.13
N ILE A 163 40.26 -11.44 5.63
CA ILE A 163 41.19 -10.42 6.14
C ILE A 163 40.74 -9.06 5.61
#